data_AF-I0LE55-F1
#
_entry.id   AF-I0LE55-F1
#
_cell.length_a   1.000
_cell.length_b   1.000
_cell.length_c   1.000
_cell.angle_alpha   90.00
_cell.angle_beta   90.00
_cell.angle_gamma   90.00
#
_symmetry.space_group_name_H-M   'P 1'
#
loop_
_entity.id
_entity.type
_entity.pdbx_description
1 polymer ?
#
loop_
_entity_poly.entity_id
_entity_poly.type
_entity_poly.pdbx_seq_one_letter_code
_entity_poly.pdbx_strand_id
1 'polypeptide(L)'
;MVGLAGGTRRTTSRLLDGANYPPVRSLFPATHNAEARVSVSTLIEVVKRVALVAERTTPVLLSFSADGLVVEAGGSEEARASEAMEATFTGDALTIGFNPQYLIDGLANLGAQTAVLSFVDAFKPAVISPAGEDGEAIPGYRYLIMPIRVSR
;
A
#
# COMPACT_ATOMS: atom_id res chain seq x y z
N MET A 1 -3.99 -6.92 -33.03
CA MET A 1 -3.74 -8.28 -32.49
C MET A 1 -2.30 -8.31 -32.00
N VAL A 2 -2.01 -8.95 -30.88
CA VAL A 2 -0.64 -9.15 -30.38
C VAL A 2 -0.27 -10.63 -30.48
N GLY A 3 0.97 -10.93 -30.85
CA GLY A 3 1.49 -12.28 -30.92
C GLY A 3 2.61 -12.49 -29.89
N LEU A 4 2.57 -13.62 -29.19
CA LEU A 4 3.59 -14.07 -28.26
C LEU A 4 4.16 -15.38 -28.79
N ALA A 5 5.48 -15.52 -28.81
CA ALA A 5 6.15 -16.73 -29.25
C ALA A 5 7.30 -17.08 -28.29
N GLY A 6 7.50 -18.39 -28.05
CA GLY A 6 8.56 -18.91 -27.19
C GLY A 6 8.83 -20.38 -27.52
N GLY A 7 10.08 -20.70 -27.85
CA GLY A 7 10.46 -22.02 -28.35
C GLY A 7 9.66 -22.39 -29.60
N THR A 8 8.97 -23.52 -29.57
CA THR A 8 8.11 -24.00 -30.68
C THR A 8 6.66 -23.55 -30.58
N ARG A 9 6.29 -22.75 -29.57
CA ARG A 9 4.90 -22.34 -29.33
C ARG A 9 4.66 -20.88 -29.74
N ARG A 10 3.48 -20.64 -30.33
CA ARG A 10 3.00 -19.30 -30.70
C ARG A 10 1.52 -19.15 -30.35
N THR A 11 1.17 -18.02 -29.75
CA THR A 11 -0.21 -17.66 -29.41
C THR A 11 -0.48 -16.23 -29.89
N THR A 12 -1.71 -15.96 -30.33
CA THR A 12 -2.16 -14.61 -30.68
C THR A 12 -3.37 -14.23 -29.84
N SER A 13 -3.50 -12.95 -29.51
CA SER A 13 -4.66 -12.41 -28.80
C SER A 13 -5.15 -11.13 -29.47
N ARG A 14 -6.48 -10.97 -29.52
CA ARG A 14 -7.10 -9.73 -30.01
C ARG A 14 -6.84 -8.62 -28.98
N LEU A 15 -6.45 -7.45 -29.48
CA LEU A 15 -6.28 -6.28 -28.61
C LEU A 15 -7.67 -5.79 -28.18
N LEU A 16 -7.80 -5.40 -26.92
CA LEU A 16 -8.92 -4.58 -26.48
C LEU A 16 -8.74 -3.18 -27.04
N ASP A 17 -9.84 -2.53 -27.43
CA ASP A 17 -9.79 -1.15 -27.89
C ASP A 17 -9.39 -0.23 -26.72
N GLY A 18 -8.22 0.39 -26.83
CA GLY A 18 -7.60 1.18 -25.76
C GLY A 18 -8.30 2.50 -25.43
N ALA A 19 -9.40 2.82 -26.12
CA ALA A 19 -10.15 4.07 -25.93
C ALA A 19 -10.66 4.27 -24.50
N ASN A 20 -10.86 3.18 -23.74
CA ASN A 20 -11.40 3.23 -22.38
C ASN A 20 -10.36 2.91 -21.30
N TYR A 21 -9.07 2.86 -21.61
CA TYR A 21 -8.04 2.65 -20.58
C TYR A 21 -7.84 3.95 -19.77
N PRO A 22 -8.05 3.95 -18.44
CA PRO A 22 -7.89 5.15 -17.64
C PRO A 22 -6.46 5.70 -17.71
N PRO A 23 -6.27 7.03 -17.60
CA PRO A 23 -4.94 7.63 -17.56
C PRO A 23 -4.24 7.38 -16.22
N VAL A 24 -3.89 6.12 -15.93
CA VAL A 24 -3.35 5.69 -14.62
C VAL A 24 -2.11 6.48 -14.18
N ARG A 25 -1.29 6.94 -15.14
CA ARG A 25 -0.06 7.71 -14.85
C ARG A 25 -0.36 9.03 -14.13
N SER A 26 -1.51 9.66 -14.40
CA SER A 26 -1.87 10.93 -13.76
C SER A 26 -2.40 10.75 -12.34
N LEU A 27 -2.63 9.51 -11.90
CA LEU A 27 -3.06 9.22 -10.53
C LEU A 27 -1.90 9.23 -9.54
N PHE A 28 -0.66 9.04 -10.02
CA PHE A 28 0.53 9.08 -9.18
C PHE A 28 0.88 10.54 -8.84
N PRO A 29 0.92 10.91 -7.56
CA PRO A 29 1.35 12.24 -7.15
C PRO A 29 2.79 12.52 -7.60
N ALA A 30 3.04 13.76 -8.02
CA ALA A 30 4.40 14.21 -8.37
C ALA A 30 5.24 14.56 -7.13
N THR A 31 4.57 14.93 -6.04
CA THR A 31 5.18 15.31 -4.76
C THR A 31 4.45 14.58 -3.63
N HIS A 32 5.15 14.40 -2.51
CA HIS A 32 4.61 13.87 -1.26
C HIS A 32 5.01 14.80 -0.11
N ASN A 33 4.21 14.85 0.94
CA ASN A 33 4.44 15.66 2.12
C ASN A 33 5.01 14.83 3.28
N ALA A 34 4.76 13.52 3.26
CA ALA A 34 5.26 12.60 4.26
C ALA A 34 5.70 11.27 3.63
N GLU A 35 6.63 10.60 4.29
CA GLU A 35 7.19 9.34 3.86
C GLU A 35 7.45 8.42 5.06
N ALA A 36 7.04 7.14 4.94
CA ALA A 36 7.30 6.09 5.92
C ALA A 36 8.17 4.98 5.32
N ARG A 37 9.17 4.50 6.07
CA ARG A 37 9.93 3.29 5.77
C ARG A 37 9.59 2.21 6.79
N VAL A 38 9.20 1.04 6.29
CA VAL A 38 8.73 -0.08 7.11
C VAL A 38 9.22 -1.42 6.56
N SER A 39 9.42 -2.38 7.47
CA SER A 39 9.66 -3.77 7.07
C SER A 39 8.41 -4.37 6.43
N VAL A 40 8.56 -4.93 5.23
CA VAL A 40 7.47 -5.54 4.46
C VAL A 40 6.88 -6.74 5.21
N SER A 41 7.73 -7.65 5.68
CA SER A 41 7.29 -8.86 6.38
C SER A 41 6.56 -8.51 7.67
N THR A 42 7.13 -7.61 8.48
CA THR A 42 6.53 -7.20 9.75
C THR A 42 5.18 -6.54 9.52
N LEU A 43 5.07 -5.61 8.56
CA LEU A 43 3.81 -4.91 8.33
C LEU A 43 2.73 -5.85 7.83
N ILE A 44 3.06 -6.80 6.93
CA ILE A 44 2.10 -7.83 6.48
C ILE A 44 1.59 -8.66 7.65
N GLU A 45 2.47 -9.09 8.55
CA GLU A 45 2.08 -9.89 9.70
C GLU A 45 1.20 -9.12 10.70
N VAL A 46 1.57 -7.88 11.01
CA VAL A 46 0.78 -7.00 11.88
C VAL A 46 -0.60 -6.76 11.29
N VAL A 47 -0.69 -6.38 10.01
CA VAL A 47 -1.98 -6.15 9.32
C VAL A 47 -2.83 -7.43 9.32
N LYS A 48 -2.24 -8.61 9.09
CA LYS A 48 -2.95 -9.88 9.15
C LYS A 48 -3.52 -10.13 10.55
N ARG A 49 -2.73 -9.96 11.62
CA ARG A 49 -3.19 -10.17 13.00
C ARG A 49 -4.29 -9.20 13.40
N VAL A 50 -4.08 -7.92 13.12
CA VAL A 50 -5.02 -6.85 13.48
C VAL A 50 -6.32 -6.96 12.67
N ALA A 51 -6.27 -7.40 11.41
CA ALA A 51 -7.47 -7.62 10.61
C ALA A 51 -8.31 -8.84 11.07
N LEU A 52 -7.77 -9.77 11.88
CA LEU A 52 -8.53 -10.95 12.35
C LEU A 52 -9.67 -10.59 13.30
N VAL A 53 -9.55 -9.49 14.05
CA VAL A 53 -10.57 -9.08 15.03
C VAL A 53 -11.71 -8.27 14.41
N ALA A 54 -11.54 -7.85 13.15
CA ALA A 54 -12.46 -6.96 12.49
C ALA A 54 -13.26 -7.69 11.40
N GLU A 55 -14.46 -7.23 11.09
CA GLU A 55 -15.22 -7.76 9.95
C GLU A 55 -14.41 -7.62 8.64
N ARG A 56 -14.71 -8.48 7.65
CA ARG A 56 -13.97 -8.53 6.37
C ARG A 56 -13.85 -7.20 5.63
N THR A 57 -14.72 -6.24 5.94
CA THR A 57 -14.78 -4.92 5.27
C THR A 57 -14.23 -3.79 6.12
N THR A 58 -13.80 -4.04 7.35
CA THR A 58 -13.30 -3.00 8.24
C THR A 58 -11.93 -2.52 7.77
N PRO A 59 -11.72 -1.21 7.61
CA PRO A 59 -10.42 -0.67 7.25
C PRO A 59 -9.42 -0.87 8.38
N VAL A 60 -8.15 -1.09 8.01
CA VAL A 60 -7.02 -0.98 8.93
C VAL A 60 -6.55 0.47 8.97
N LEU A 61 -6.43 1.02 10.17
CA LEU A 61 -5.93 2.36 10.43
C LEU A 61 -4.42 2.29 10.67
N LEU A 62 -3.66 3.09 9.92
CA LEU A 62 -2.23 3.26 10.10
C LEU A 62 -2.00 4.68 10.62
N SER A 63 -1.52 4.79 11.85
CA SER A 63 -1.17 6.06 12.50
C SER A 63 0.34 6.18 12.56
N PHE A 64 0.88 7.12 11.78
CA PHE A 64 2.30 7.43 11.69
C PHE A 64 2.65 8.64 12.55
N SER A 65 3.73 8.53 13.33
CA SER A 65 4.32 9.64 14.09
C SER A 65 5.84 9.51 14.12
N ALA A 66 6.53 10.44 14.79
CA ALA A 66 7.96 10.34 15.03
C ALA A 66 8.37 9.11 15.87
N ASP A 67 7.43 8.53 16.62
CA ASP A 67 7.66 7.38 17.51
C ASP A 67 7.46 6.03 16.77
N GLY A 68 6.97 6.04 15.54
CA GLY A 68 6.78 4.85 14.71
C GLY A 68 5.39 4.74 14.10
N LEU A 69 4.93 3.50 13.93
CA LEU A 69 3.64 3.16 13.32
C LEU A 69 2.77 2.38 14.29
N VAL A 70 1.52 2.82 14.47
CA VAL A 70 0.47 2.05 15.14
C VAL A 70 -0.55 1.59 14.12
N VAL A 71 -0.84 0.28 14.11
CA VAL A 71 -1.82 -0.35 13.23
C VAL A 71 -3.02 -0.79 14.05
N GLU A 72 -4.21 -0.34 13.68
CA GLU A 72 -5.44 -0.60 14.42
C GLU A 72 -6.57 -1.11 13.51
N ALA A 73 -7.42 -1.98 14.04
CA ALA A 73 -8.69 -2.35 13.42
C ALA A 73 -9.71 -2.76 14.49
N GLY A 74 -10.99 -2.64 14.12
CA GLY A 74 -12.13 -2.95 14.98
C GLY A 74 -13.12 -1.78 15.08
N GLY A 75 -14.38 -2.12 15.36
CA GLY A 75 -15.50 -1.16 15.45
C GLY A 75 -15.65 -0.50 16.83
N SER A 76 -16.67 0.35 16.98
CA SER A 76 -16.98 1.02 18.24
C SER A 76 -17.56 0.11 19.33
N GLU A 77 -18.21 -0.99 18.93
CA GLU A 77 -18.90 -1.93 19.83
C GLU A 77 -18.29 -3.34 19.84
N GLU A 78 -17.25 -3.58 19.04
CA GLU A 78 -16.62 -4.90 18.84
C GLU A 78 -15.17 -4.96 19.34
N ALA A 79 -14.56 -6.14 19.22
CA ALA A 79 -13.15 -6.36 19.53
C ALA A 79 -12.24 -5.40 18.73
N ARG A 80 -11.35 -4.71 19.44
CA ARG A 80 -10.31 -3.86 18.85
C ARG A 80 -8.96 -4.53 19.00
N ALA A 81 -8.16 -4.45 17.96
CA ALA A 81 -6.74 -4.78 17.99
C ALA A 81 -5.95 -3.53 17.63
N SER A 82 -4.87 -3.32 18.37
CA SER A 82 -3.93 -2.23 18.20
C SER A 82 -2.53 -2.81 18.42
N GLU A 83 -1.65 -2.62 17.44
CA GLU A 83 -0.28 -3.12 17.50
C GLU A 83 0.67 -2.03 17.00
N ALA A 84 1.69 -1.72 17.81
CA ALA A 84 2.72 -0.77 17.47
C ALA A 84 3.94 -1.48 16.88
N MET A 85 4.58 -0.85 15.90
CA MET A 85 5.78 -1.37 15.25
C MET A 85 6.74 -0.25 14.87
N GLU A 86 8.00 -0.62 14.71
CA GLU A 86 9.04 0.31 14.26
C GLU A 86 8.80 0.74 12.81
N ALA A 87 8.89 2.05 12.60
CA ALA A 87 8.84 2.68 11.29
C ALA A 87 9.66 3.96 11.35
N THR A 88 10.40 4.27 10.28
CA THR A 88 11.00 5.61 10.13
C THR A 88 10.00 6.48 9.40
N PHE A 89 9.55 7.57 10.02
CA PHE A 89 8.56 8.47 9.43
C PHE A 89 9.09 9.89 9.38
N THR A 90 8.93 10.53 8.22
CA THR A 90 9.29 11.93 7.98
C THR A 90 8.05 12.66 7.48
N GLY A 91 7.68 13.76 8.15
CA GLY A 91 6.51 14.58 7.84
C GLY A 91 5.60 14.80 9.04
N ASP A 92 4.44 15.40 8.80
CA ASP A 92 3.44 15.62 9.85
C ASP A 92 2.73 14.30 10.20
N ALA A 93 2.39 14.13 11.49
CA ALA A 93 1.69 12.95 11.97
C ALA A 93 0.40 12.70 11.16
N LEU A 94 0.22 11.47 10.72
CA LEU A 94 -0.80 11.11 9.74
C LEU A 94 -1.50 9.82 10.15
N THR A 95 -2.83 9.85 10.20
CA THR A 95 -3.66 8.64 10.30
C THR A 95 -4.39 8.42 8.98
N ILE A 96 -4.24 7.23 8.41
CA ILE A 96 -4.83 6.86 7.13
C ILE A 96 -5.40 5.44 7.18
N GLY A 97 -6.60 5.26 6.64
CA GLY A 97 -7.29 3.97 6.61
C GLY A 97 -7.16 3.27 5.27
N PHE A 98 -6.87 1.97 5.25
CA PHE A 98 -6.78 1.16 4.04
C PHE A 98 -7.61 -0.11 4.13
N ASN A 99 -7.96 -0.66 2.95
CA ASN A 99 -8.41 -2.04 2.89
C ASN A 99 -7.21 -2.96 3.21
N PRO A 100 -7.32 -3.87 4.21
CA PRO A 100 -6.20 -4.73 4.60
C PRO A 100 -5.71 -5.64 3.48
N GLN A 101 -6.63 -6.18 2.67
CA GLN A 101 -6.26 -7.08 1.57
C GLN A 101 -5.44 -6.34 0.51
N TYR A 102 -5.87 -5.15 0.10
CA TYR A 102 -5.13 -4.36 -0.90
C TYR A 102 -3.75 -3.93 -0.39
N LEU A 103 -3.65 -3.59 0.91
CA LEU A 103 -2.36 -3.28 1.51
C LEU A 103 -1.42 -4.50 1.49
N ILE A 104 -1.91 -5.68 1.90
CA ILE A 104 -1.13 -6.92 1.88
C ILE A 104 -0.72 -7.29 0.45
N ASP A 105 -1.64 -7.22 -0.52
CA ASP A 105 -1.37 -7.55 -1.91
C ASP A 105 -0.29 -6.64 -2.51
N GLY A 106 -0.35 -5.33 -2.22
CA GLY A 106 0.67 -4.37 -2.63
C GLY A 106 2.05 -4.71 -2.04
N LEU A 107 2.10 -4.95 -0.73
CA LEU A 107 3.35 -5.24 0.00
C LEU A 107 3.97 -6.57 -0.45
N ALA A 108 3.17 -7.63 -0.64
CA ALA A 108 3.64 -8.96 -0.99
C ALA A 108 4.30 -9.03 -2.38
N ASN A 109 3.98 -8.10 -3.28
CA ASN A 109 4.49 -8.05 -4.65
C ASN A 109 5.65 -7.05 -4.83
N LEU A 110 6.15 -6.42 -3.77
CA LEU A 110 7.25 -5.45 -3.86
C LEU A 110 8.60 -6.08 -4.23
N GLY A 111 8.84 -7.33 -3.81
CA GLY A 111 10.12 -8.00 -4.03
C GLY A 111 11.30 -7.41 -3.24
N ALA A 112 11.03 -6.64 -2.17
CA ALA A 112 12.02 -6.01 -1.31
C ALA A 112 11.71 -6.24 0.17
N GLN A 113 12.73 -6.12 1.04
CA GLN A 113 12.58 -6.27 2.50
C GLN A 113 11.93 -5.04 3.16
N THR A 114 12.13 -3.86 2.56
CA THR A 114 11.66 -2.58 3.06
C THR A 114 10.76 -1.91 2.03
N ALA A 115 9.64 -1.36 2.50
CA ALA A 115 8.72 -0.56 1.71
C ALA A 115 8.86 0.92 2.06
N VAL A 116 8.79 1.77 1.04
CA VAL A 116 8.63 3.22 1.17
C VAL A 116 7.18 3.56 0.85
N LEU A 117 6.47 4.14 1.81
CA LEU A 117 5.11 4.63 1.65
C LEU A 117 5.15 6.16 1.59
N SER A 118 4.76 6.73 0.47
CA SER A 118 4.71 8.18 0.27
C SER A 118 3.27 8.68 0.30
N PHE A 119 3.04 9.77 1.03
CA PHE A 119 1.72 10.34 1.30
C PHE A 119 1.65 11.82 0.94
N VAL A 120 0.52 12.25 0.39
CA VAL A 120 0.21 13.68 0.23
C VAL A 120 -0.65 14.17 1.40
N ASP A 121 -1.76 13.49 1.66
CA ASP A 121 -2.66 13.70 2.80
C ASP A 121 -3.43 12.39 3.10
N ALA A 122 -4.29 12.39 4.12
CA ALA A 122 -5.05 11.23 4.56
C ALA A 122 -6.14 10.73 3.57
N PHE A 123 -6.47 11.54 2.56
CA PHE A 123 -7.56 11.30 1.61
C PHE A 123 -7.06 11.07 0.18
N LYS A 124 -5.80 11.38 -0.10
CA LYS A 124 -5.14 11.14 -1.38
C LYS A 124 -4.56 9.73 -1.45
N PRO A 125 -4.35 9.20 -2.66
CA PRO A 125 -3.71 7.90 -2.82
C PRO A 125 -2.32 7.89 -2.17
N ALA A 126 -2.01 6.79 -1.48
CA ALA A 126 -0.65 6.51 -1.05
C ALA A 126 0.07 5.71 -2.14
N VAL A 127 1.38 5.94 -2.26
CA VAL A 127 2.24 5.21 -3.19
C VAL A 127 3.20 4.36 -2.39
N ILE A 128 3.24 3.05 -2.68
CA ILE A 128 4.15 2.10 -2.06
C ILE A 128 5.19 1.69 -3.10
N SER A 129 6.47 1.82 -2.75
CA SER A 129 7.60 1.46 -3.60
C SER A 129 8.60 0.60 -2.84
N PRO A 130 9.32 -0.32 -3.52
CA PRO A 130 10.39 -1.08 -2.89
C PRO A 130 11.57 -0.17 -2.54
N ALA A 131 12.23 -0.40 -1.40
CA ALA A 131 13.50 0.23 -1.08
C ALA A 131 14.70 -0.67 -1.41
N GLY A 132 15.81 -0.05 -1.80
CA GLY A 132 17.11 -0.69 -1.94
C GLY A 132 17.80 -0.92 -0.60
N GLU A 133 18.98 -1.54 -0.65
CA GLU A 133 19.82 -1.77 0.55
C GLU A 133 20.30 -0.47 1.20
N ASP A 134 20.38 0.60 0.42
CA ASP A 134 20.66 1.97 0.85
C ASP A 134 19.45 2.67 1.51
N GLY A 135 18.28 2.02 1.51
CA GLY A 135 17.04 2.57 2.06
C GLY A 135 16.32 3.55 1.12
N GLU A 136 16.82 3.72 -0.11
CA GLU A 136 16.22 4.60 -1.12
C GLU A 136 15.16 3.87 -1.95
N ALA A 137 14.14 4.61 -2.40
CA ALA A 137 13.09 4.03 -3.21
C ALA A 137 13.63 3.63 -4.60
N ILE A 138 13.47 2.36 -4.98
CA ILE A 138 13.89 1.84 -6.27
C ILE A 138 12.86 2.25 -7.34
N PRO A 139 13.28 2.92 -8.43
CA PRO A 139 12.39 3.26 -9.52
C PRO A 139 12.00 2.01 -10.33
N GLY A 140 10.74 1.96 -10.78
CA GLY A 140 10.24 0.90 -11.67
C GLY A 140 8.86 0.42 -11.25
N TYR A 141 8.79 -0.33 -10.15
CA TYR A 141 7.52 -0.79 -9.60
C TYR A 141 6.96 0.21 -8.59
N ARG A 142 5.69 0.60 -8.77
CA ARG A 142 4.96 1.45 -7.83
C ARG A 142 3.54 0.92 -7.68
N TYR A 143 3.11 0.76 -6.44
CA TYR A 143 1.77 0.33 -6.10
C TYR A 143 0.98 1.52 -5.54
N LEU A 144 -0.17 1.83 -6.15
CA LEU A 144 -1.03 2.93 -5.72
C LEU A 144 -2.24 2.36 -5.00
N ILE A 145 -2.48 2.82 -3.77
CA ILE A 145 -3.62 2.40 -2.96
C ILE A 145 -4.47 3.59 -2.55
N MET A 146 -5.78 3.45 -2.70
CA MET A 146 -6.74 4.46 -2.29
C MET A 146 -7.08 4.30 -0.80
N PRO A 147 -7.07 5.39 -0.01
CA PRO A 147 -7.54 5.32 1.36
C PRO A 147 -9.06 5.18 1.42
N ILE A 148 -9.53 4.55 2.50
CA ILE A 148 -10.92 4.51 2.88
C ILE A 148 -11.16 5.66 3.85
N ARG A 149 -12.22 6.45 3.60
CA ARG A 149 -12.63 7.49 4.53
C ARG A 149 -13.06 6.85 5.84
N VAL A 150 -12.39 7.25 6.90
CA VAL A 150 -12.71 6.88 8.27
C VAL A 150 -13.30 8.11 8.94
N SER A 151 -14.61 8.10 9.14
CA SER A 151 -15.29 9.06 10.01
C SER A 151 -15.08 8.60 11.45
N ARG A 152 -14.42 9.43 12.26
CA ARG A 152 -14.34 9.22 13.70
C ARG A 152 -15.60 9.76 14.37
#